data_AF-A0A948G5E6-F1
#
_entry.id   AF-A0A948G5E6-F1
#
_cell.length_a   1.000
_cell.length_b   1.000
_cell.length_c   1.000
_cell.angle_alpha   90.00
_cell.angle_beta   90.00
_cell.angle_gamma   90.00
#
_symmetry.space_group_name_H-M   'P 1'
#
loop_
_entity.id
_entity.type
_entity.pdbx_description
1 polymer ?
#
loop_
_entity_poly.entity_id
_entity_poly.type
_entity_poly.pdbx_seq_one_letter_code
_entity_poly.pdbx_strand_id
1 'polypeptide(L)'
;MKLNRLLPLLIPLGVYVLDEMYFFYPKLIYVAAVLINLLIFFAVWQFCAVSLIDKQWWNYLILPAVASTAVMAYSVFLSAQSAIQLLFVLNLVFLYFYLRHIYYYLLKPSAYEFFSIENISSYVSWFSFFLVSAAIYGLQSFLNLPIFQLVLIILAAAALIIYQIIWVNKIEFKKGLPYILISCLILVELCWAISFLPFNYNISGLCLAICFYMVIGLMKNQLLDKLDATRVKMYLIIGSVSLFLILFTAKWL
;
A
#
# COMPACT_ATOMS: atom_id res chain seq x y z
N MET A 1 8.04 1.78 -29.42
CA MET A 1 8.65 2.88 -28.62
C MET A 1 7.70 4.03 -28.27
N LYS A 2 6.93 4.61 -29.20
CA LYS A 2 6.04 5.77 -28.88
C LYS A 2 4.91 5.43 -27.88
N LEU A 3 4.29 4.24 -27.99
CA LEU A 3 3.20 3.83 -27.11
C LEU A 3 3.62 3.74 -25.63
N ASN A 4 4.79 3.16 -25.34
CA ASN A 4 5.30 3.02 -23.98
C ASN A 4 5.51 4.35 -23.26
N ARG A 5 5.71 5.46 -24.00
CA ARG A 5 5.84 6.80 -23.41
C ARG A 5 4.51 7.36 -22.91
N LEU A 6 3.39 6.91 -23.49
CA LEU A 6 2.05 7.38 -23.14
C LEU A 6 1.40 6.54 -22.04
N LEU A 7 1.84 5.29 -21.85
CA LEU A 7 1.30 4.39 -20.82
C LEU A 7 1.28 4.98 -19.40
N PRO A 8 2.34 5.69 -18.91
CA PRO A 8 2.30 6.33 -17.61
C PRO A 8 1.22 7.40 -17.45
N LEU A 9 0.64 7.90 -18.54
CA LEU A 9 -0.47 8.86 -18.53
C LEU A 9 -1.82 8.18 -18.75
N LEU A 10 -1.91 7.29 -19.74
CA LEU A 10 -3.17 6.65 -20.12
C LEU A 10 -3.69 5.69 -19.04
N ILE A 11 -2.79 4.97 -18.37
CA ILE A 11 -3.18 3.94 -17.39
C ILE A 11 -3.76 4.57 -16.11
N PRO A 12 -3.12 5.58 -15.47
CA PRO A 12 -3.75 6.27 -14.33
C PRO A 12 -5.08 6.92 -14.68
N LEU A 13 -5.22 7.51 -15.87
CA LEU A 13 -6.51 8.06 -16.34
C LEU A 13 -7.56 6.97 -16.52
N GLY A 14 -7.19 5.83 -17.09
CA GLY A 14 -8.08 4.67 -17.22
C GLY A 14 -8.53 4.12 -15.86
N VAL A 15 -7.62 4.04 -14.89
CA VAL A 15 -7.95 3.64 -13.51
C VAL A 15 -8.91 4.64 -12.87
N TYR A 16 -8.64 5.94 -12.98
CA TYR A 16 -9.53 6.98 -12.46
C TYR A 16 -10.93 6.93 -13.08
N VAL A 17 -11.04 6.71 -14.39
CA VAL A 17 -12.34 6.53 -15.06
C VAL A 17 -13.08 5.30 -14.52
N LEU A 18 -12.38 4.20 -14.25
CA LEU A 18 -12.98 3.00 -13.66
C LEU A 18 -13.42 3.23 -12.21
N ASP A 19 -12.64 3.98 -11.42
CA ASP A 19 -13.00 4.40 -10.08
C ASP A 19 -14.28 5.27 -10.10
N GLU A 20 -14.38 6.23 -11.02
CA GLU A 20 -15.60 7.04 -11.25
C GLU A 20 -16.79 6.20 -11.70
N MET A 21 -16.58 5.27 -12.64
CA MET A 21 -17.64 4.37 -13.11
C MET A 21 -18.21 3.53 -11.96
N TYR A 22 -17.35 3.01 -11.08
CA TYR A 22 -17.79 2.32 -9.87
C TYR A 22 -18.54 3.26 -8.92
N PHE A 23 -18.06 4.49 -8.73
CA PHE A 23 -18.70 5.47 -7.86
C PHE A 23 -20.16 5.76 -8.28
N PHE A 24 -20.41 5.95 -9.58
CA PHE A 24 -21.78 6.15 -10.09
C PHE A 24 -22.58 4.84 -10.23
N TYR A 25 -21.90 3.71 -10.43
CA TYR A 25 -22.53 2.39 -10.58
C TYR A 25 -21.91 1.37 -9.61
N PRO A 26 -22.27 1.38 -8.31
CA PRO A 26 -21.60 0.56 -7.28
C PRO A 26 -21.62 -0.95 -7.54
N LYS A 27 -22.60 -1.44 -8.31
CA LYS A 27 -22.69 -2.86 -8.74
C LYS A 27 -21.47 -3.31 -9.55
N LEU A 28 -20.74 -2.37 -10.17
CA LEU A 28 -19.55 -2.65 -10.97
C LEU A 28 -18.27 -2.79 -10.13
N ILE A 29 -18.32 -2.71 -8.80
CA ILE A 29 -17.12 -2.72 -7.94
C ILE A 29 -16.15 -3.86 -8.27
N TYR A 30 -16.63 -5.09 -8.41
CA TYR A 30 -15.78 -6.25 -8.70
C TYR A 30 -15.20 -6.20 -10.11
N VAL A 31 -15.98 -5.73 -11.09
CA VAL A 31 -15.55 -5.58 -12.48
C VAL A 31 -14.50 -4.49 -12.59
N ALA A 32 -14.73 -3.33 -11.97
CA ALA A 32 -13.80 -2.21 -11.92
C ALA A 32 -12.48 -2.64 -11.25
N ALA A 33 -12.53 -3.33 -10.11
CA ALA A 33 -11.35 -3.81 -9.41
C ALA A 33 -10.50 -4.76 -10.28
N VAL A 34 -11.12 -5.70 -10.99
CA VAL A 34 -10.41 -6.61 -11.90
C VAL A 34 -9.81 -5.84 -13.08
N LEU A 35 -10.57 -4.95 -13.72
CA LEU A 35 -10.10 -4.17 -14.86
C LEU A 35 -8.96 -3.21 -14.49
N ILE A 36 -9.03 -2.57 -13.32
CA ILE A 36 -7.96 -1.71 -12.79
C ILE A 36 -6.66 -2.50 -12.64
N ASN A 37 -6.72 -3.66 -11.98
CA ASN A 37 -5.55 -4.51 -11.80
C ASN A 37 -5.01 -5.05 -13.13
N LEU A 38 -5.87 -5.37 -14.10
CA LEU A 38 -5.46 -5.78 -15.44
C LEU A 38 -4.77 -4.64 -16.20
N LEU A 39 -5.29 -3.42 -16.15
CA LEU A 39 -4.66 -2.26 -16.78
C LEU A 39 -3.26 -2.02 -16.23
N ILE A 40 -3.11 -2.05 -14.90
CA ILE A 40 -1.81 -1.90 -14.23
C ILE A 40 -0.87 -3.06 -14.62
N PHE A 41 -1.37 -4.30 -14.63
CA PHE A 41 -0.62 -5.48 -15.06
C PHE A 41 -0.07 -5.31 -16.48
N PHE A 42 -0.90 -4.96 -17.44
CA PHE A 42 -0.47 -4.80 -18.83
C PHE A 42 0.54 -3.67 -18.99
N ALA A 43 0.39 -2.57 -18.25
CA ALA A 43 1.36 -1.47 -18.27
C ALA A 43 2.74 -1.91 -17.78
N VAL A 44 2.78 -2.56 -16.62
CA VAL A 44 4.02 -3.05 -16.00
C VAL A 44 4.65 -4.15 -16.84
N TRP A 45 3.86 -5.14 -17.28
CA TRP A 45 4.32 -6.21 -18.15
C TRP A 45 4.94 -5.66 -19.44
N GLN A 46 4.31 -4.68 -20.07
CA GLN A 46 4.83 -4.04 -21.29
C GLN A 46 6.15 -3.30 -21.04
N PHE A 47 6.33 -2.65 -19.89
CA PHE A 47 7.62 -2.03 -19.54
C PHE A 47 8.73 -3.08 -19.36
N CYS A 48 8.45 -4.16 -18.63
CA CYS A 48 9.39 -5.24 -18.38
C CYS A 48 9.71 -6.06 -19.64
N ALA A 49 8.74 -6.28 -20.54
CA ALA A 49 8.93 -7.04 -21.77
C ALA A 49 9.91 -6.34 -22.73
N VAL A 50 9.90 -5.01 -22.76
CA VAL A 50 10.79 -4.19 -23.60
C VAL A 50 12.12 -3.85 -22.90
N SER A 51 12.15 -3.95 -21.57
CA SER A 51 13.33 -3.67 -20.75
C SER A 51 14.48 -4.64 -20.99
N LEU A 52 15.70 -4.11 -20.97
CA LEU A 52 16.94 -4.89 -20.97
C LEU A 52 17.53 -5.07 -19.56
N ILE A 53 17.02 -4.34 -18.56
CA ILE A 53 17.59 -4.29 -17.20
C ILE A 53 17.01 -5.38 -16.33
N ASP A 54 15.68 -5.42 -16.27
CA ASP A 54 14.93 -6.31 -15.40
C ASP A 54 13.60 -6.68 -16.08
N LYS A 55 13.26 -7.96 -15.99
CA LYS A 55 12.07 -8.58 -16.57
C LYS A 55 11.09 -9.08 -15.52
N GLN A 56 11.42 -8.96 -14.23
CA GLN A 56 10.60 -9.42 -13.12
C GLN A 56 9.42 -8.48 -12.87
N TRP A 57 8.41 -8.56 -13.74
CA TRP A 57 7.23 -7.67 -13.74
C TRP A 57 6.46 -7.67 -12.42
N TRP A 58 6.43 -8.80 -11.70
CA TRP A 58 5.66 -8.93 -10.46
C TRP A 58 6.14 -7.93 -9.39
N ASN A 59 7.44 -7.66 -9.32
CA ASN A 59 8.03 -6.71 -8.38
C ASN A 59 7.53 -5.27 -8.57
N TYR A 60 7.17 -4.90 -9.79
CA TYR A 60 6.67 -3.56 -10.11
C TYR A 60 5.13 -3.49 -10.05
N LEU A 61 4.46 -4.64 -10.01
CA LEU A 61 3.00 -4.73 -9.99
C LEU A 61 2.41 -4.66 -8.59
N ILE A 62 3.09 -5.25 -7.60
CA ILE A 62 2.53 -5.47 -6.27
C ILE A 62 2.01 -4.19 -5.64
N LEU A 63 2.84 -3.14 -5.58
CA LEU A 63 2.46 -1.89 -4.93
C LEU A 63 1.26 -1.19 -5.62
N PRO A 64 1.27 -0.89 -6.92
CA PRO A 64 0.17 -0.18 -7.56
C PRO A 64 -1.13 -0.98 -7.56
N ALA A 65 -1.05 -2.31 -7.67
CA ALA A 65 -2.20 -3.21 -7.56
C ALA A 65 -2.82 -3.17 -6.15
N VAL A 66 -2.00 -3.34 -5.11
CA VAL A 66 -2.45 -3.30 -3.71
C VAL A 66 -3.00 -1.91 -3.36
N ALA A 67 -2.31 -0.83 -3.74
CA ALA A 67 -2.73 0.54 -3.46
C ALA A 67 -4.09 0.86 -4.12
N SER A 68 -4.26 0.56 -5.41
CA SER A 68 -5.51 0.86 -6.13
C SER A 68 -6.67 0.03 -5.57
N THR A 69 -6.42 -1.24 -5.25
CA THR A 69 -7.45 -2.10 -4.63
C THR A 69 -7.81 -1.62 -3.23
N ALA A 70 -6.83 -1.14 -2.45
CA ALA A 70 -7.06 -0.58 -1.12
C ALA A 70 -7.86 0.73 -1.17
N VAL A 71 -7.58 1.60 -2.15
CA VAL A 71 -8.35 2.82 -2.43
C VAL A 71 -9.82 2.48 -2.70
N MET A 72 -10.07 1.54 -3.61
CA MET A 72 -11.44 1.10 -3.90
C MET A 72 -12.12 0.51 -2.66
N ALA A 73 -11.46 -0.42 -1.96
CA ALA A 73 -12.03 -1.10 -0.80
C ALA A 73 -12.37 -0.12 0.33
N TYR A 74 -11.48 0.84 0.61
CA TYR A 74 -11.72 1.85 1.64
C TYR A 74 -12.81 2.85 1.25
N SER A 75 -12.90 3.22 -0.03
CA SER A 75 -13.89 4.19 -0.52
C SER A 75 -15.35 3.77 -0.24
N VAL A 76 -15.63 2.46 -0.15
CA VAL A 76 -16.96 1.92 0.17
C VAL A 76 -17.47 2.41 1.52
N PHE A 77 -16.57 2.67 2.48
CA PHE A 77 -16.92 3.06 3.84
C PHE A 77 -17.00 4.58 4.06
N LEU A 78 -16.58 5.36 3.07
CA LEU A 78 -16.61 6.81 3.14
C LEU A 78 -18.00 7.31 2.79
N SER A 79 -18.56 8.20 3.62
CA SER A 79 -19.84 8.86 3.35
C SER A 79 -19.66 10.18 2.58
N ALA A 80 -18.53 10.86 2.79
CA ALA A 80 -18.26 12.15 2.17
C ALA A 80 -17.78 11.98 0.72
N GLN A 81 -18.60 12.38 -0.24
CA GLN A 81 -18.28 12.33 -1.68
C GLN A 81 -16.96 13.05 -2.00
N SER A 82 -16.70 14.20 -1.39
CA SER A 82 -15.44 14.94 -1.57
C SER A 82 -14.21 14.15 -1.10
N ALA A 83 -14.34 13.35 -0.04
CA ALA A 83 -13.26 12.51 0.46
C ALA A 83 -12.97 11.33 -0.50
N ILE A 84 -14.02 10.73 -1.08
CA ILE A 84 -13.88 9.68 -2.10
C ILE A 84 -13.17 10.23 -3.33
N GLN A 85 -13.62 11.38 -3.83
CA GLN A 85 -13.03 12.04 -5.00
C GLN A 85 -11.56 12.42 -4.77
N LEU A 86 -11.25 12.96 -3.58
CA LEU A 86 -9.87 13.22 -3.19
C LEU A 86 -9.02 11.94 -3.20
N LEU A 87 -9.55 10.82 -2.67
CA LEU A 87 -8.87 9.54 -2.64
C LEU A 87 -8.55 9.03 -4.06
N PHE A 88 -9.50 9.15 -5.00
CA PHE A 88 -9.30 8.76 -6.41
C PHE A 88 -8.27 9.63 -7.12
N VAL A 89 -8.29 10.95 -6.88
CA VAL A 89 -7.28 11.86 -7.42
C VAL A 89 -5.90 11.55 -6.85
N LEU A 90 -5.79 11.27 -5.55
CA LEU A 90 -4.51 10.85 -4.95
C LEU A 90 -4.00 9.55 -5.58
N ASN A 91 -4.89 8.57 -5.84
CA ASN A 91 -4.53 7.33 -6.52
C ASN A 91 -4.04 7.56 -7.96
N LEU A 92 -4.73 8.42 -8.72
CA LEU A 92 -4.30 8.84 -10.06
C LEU A 92 -2.90 9.45 -10.04
N VAL A 93 -2.67 10.40 -9.12
CA VAL A 93 -1.38 11.09 -9.00
C VAL A 93 -0.27 10.10 -8.63
N PHE A 94 -0.54 9.22 -7.66
CA PHE A 94 0.37 8.15 -7.29
C PHE A 94 0.72 7.25 -8.48
N LEU A 95 -0.28 6.69 -9.18
CA LEU A 95 -0.06 5.78 -10.30
C LEU A 95 0.72 6.47 -11.43
N TYR A 96 0.42 7.74 -11.70
CA TYR A 96 1.17 8.53 -12.67
C TYR A 96 2.65 8.61 -12.32
N PHE A 97 2.99 9.05 -11.11
CA PHE A 97 4.39 9.18 -10.70
C PHE A 97 5.07 7.81 -10.64
N TYR A 98 4.42 6.81 -10.07
CA TYR A 98 4.98 5.48 -9.92
C TYR A 98 5.30 4.83 -11.28
N LEU A 99 4.34 4.78 -12.21
CA LEU A 99 4.55 4.23 -13.55
C LEU A 99 5.56 5.05 -14.36
N ARG A 100 5.60 6.37 -14.16
CA ARG A 100 6.60 7.24 -14.81
C ARG A 100 8.01 6.93 -14.32
N HIS A 101 8.21 6.71 -13.01
CA HIS A 101 9.51 6.31 -12.48
C HIS A 101 9.91 4.91 -12.92
N ILE A 102 8.98 3.95 -13.01
CA ILE A 102 9.25 2.63 -13.59
C ILE A 102 9.68 2.76 -15.06
N TYR A 103 8.97 3.57 -15.84
CA TYR A 103 9.31 3.82 -17.23
C TYR A 103 10.74 4.35 -17.37
N TYR A 104 11.13 5.34 -16.56
CA TYR A 104 12.50 5.87 -16.59
C TYR A 104 13.51 4.84 -16.12
N TYR A 105 13.23 4.12 -15.04
CA TYR A 105 14.12 3.10 -14.51
C TYR A 105 14.41 1.98 -15.54
N LEU A 106 13.38 1.44 -16.19
CA LEU A 106 13.50 0.28 -17.08
C LEU A 106 13.86 0.63 -18.52
N LEU A 107 13.35 1.74 -19.07
CA LEU A 107 13.44 2.05 -20.50
C LEU A 107 14.32 3.27 -20.81
N LYS A 108 14.58 4.15 -19.84
CA LYS A 108 15.42 5.34 -20.02
C LYS A 108 16.30 5.63 -18.77
N PRO A 109 17.26 4.76 -18.47
CA PRO A 109 18.01 4.82 -17.20
C PRO A 109 18.79 6.11 -17.02
N SER A 110 19.22 6.74 -18.12
CA SER A 110 19.94 8.02 -18.10
C SER A 110 19.11 9.21 -17.59
N ALA A 111 17.77 9.08 -17.56
CA ALA A 111 16.86 10.09 -17.04
C ALA A 111 16.25 9.68 -15.68
N TYR A 112 16.72 8.59 -15.07
CA TYR A 112 16.22 8.12 -13.78
C TYR A 112 16.86 8.89 -12.62
N GLU A 113 16.02 9.45 -11.76
CA GLU A 113 16.44 10.08 -10.51
C GLU A 113 16.70 9.02 -9.43
N PHE A 114 17.80 9.19 -8.71
CA PHE A 114 18.23 8.20 -7.71
C PHE A 114 17.25 8.16 -6.51
N PHE A 115 16.93 6.95 -6.05
CA PHE A 115 15.99 6.67 -4.95
C PHE A 115 14.52 7.05 -5.16
N SER A 116 14.09 7.46 -6.36
CA SER A 116 12.71 7.92 -6.56
C SER A 116 11.66 6.81 -6.40
N ILE A 117 11.94 5.58 -6.87
CA ILE A 117 11.04 4.43 -6.64
C ILE A 117 11.02 4.05 -5.16
N GLU A 118 12.17 4.09 -4.50
CA GLU A 118 12.35 3.77 -3.08
C GLU A 118 11.54 4.69 -2.18
N ASN A 119 11.58 5.99 -2.45
CA ASN A 119 10.86 7.00 -1.68
C ASN A 119 9.35 6.88 -1.89
N ILE A 120 8.89 6.87 -3.15
CA ILE A 120 7.45 6.73 -3.45
C ILE A 120 6.90 5.44 -2.87
N SER A 121 7.63 4.33 -3.02
CA SER A 121 7.19 3.04 -2.49
C SER A 121 7.04 3.08 -0.97
N SER A 122 7.98 3.70 -0.26
CA SER A 122 7.91 3.78 1.21
C SER A 122 6.66 4.51 1.70
N TYR A 123 6.35 5.69 1.14
CA TYR A 123 5.17 6.46 1.55
C TYR A 123 3.86 5.78 1.18
N VAL A 124 3.79 5.24 -0.04
CA VAL A 124 2.56 4.62 -0.55
C VAL A 124 2.32 3.26 0.10
N SER A 125 3.36 2.50 0.45
CA SER A 125 3.21 1.27 1.22
C SER A 125 2.54 1.52 2.56
N TRP A 126 2.97 2.56 3.30
CA TRP A 126 2.32 2.92 4.56
C TRP A 126 0.86 3.34 4.37
N PHE A 127 0.60 4.21 3.38
CA PHE A 127 -0.76 4.67 3.11
C PHE A 127 -1.68 3.55 2.64
N SER A 128 -1.20 2.68 1.76
CA SER A 128 -1.95 1.51 1.27
C SER A 128 -2.26 0.55 2.41
N PHE A 129 -1.30 0.31 3.30
CA PHE A 129 -1.52 -0.55 4.47
C PHE A 129 -2.59 0.05 5.39
N PHE A 130 -2.56 1.36 5.65
CA PHE A 130 -3.64 2.06 6.35
C PHE A 130 -5.01 1.82 5.70
N LEU A 131 -5.12 2.04 4.39
CA LEU A 131 -6.39 1.87 3.66
C LEU A 131 -6.89 0.42 3.73
N VAL A 132 -6.00 -0.58 3.54
CA VAL A 132 -6.34 -2.00 3.68
C VAL A 132 -6.84 -2.29 5.10
N SER A 133 -6.10 -1.87 6.13
CA SER A 133 -6.48 -2.11 7.52
C SER A 133 -7.81 -1.45 7.87
N ALA A 134 -8.01 -0.19 7.47
CA ALA A 134 -9.25 0.52 7.72
C ALA A 134 -10.44 -0.10 6.97
N ALA A 135 -10.26 -0.54 5.72
CA ALA A 135 -11.28 -1.26 4.97
C ALA A 135 -11.64 -2.59 5.65
N ILE A 136 -10.66 -3.30 6.20
CA ILE A 136 -10.88 -4.58 6.87
C ILE A 136 -11.64 -4.43 8.19
N TYR A 137 -11.26 -3.45 9.03
CA TYR A 137 -12.06 -3.12 10.21
C TYR A 137 -13.46 -2.58 9.83
N GLY A 138 -13.58 -1.90 8.69
CA GLY A 138 -14.86 -1.48 8.12
C GLY A 138 -15.73 -2.69 7.77
N LEU A 139 -15.19 -3.67 7.05
CA LEU A 139 -15.87 -4.91 6.72
C LEU A 139 -16.32 -5.66 7.99
N GLN A 140 -15.45 -5.75 9.00
CA GLN A 140 -15.80 -6.34 10.29
C GLN A 140 -16.98 -5.62 10.94
N SER A 141 -16.93 -4.28 11.01
CA SER A 141 -17.93 -3.47 11.72
C SER A 141 -19.28 -3.42 10.99
N PHE A 142 -19.30 -3.30 9.67
CA PHE A 142 -20.52 -3.11 8.89
C PHE A 142 -21.16 -4.42 8.42
N LEU A 143 -20.36 -5.44 8.11
CA LEU A 143 -20.86 -6.73 7.61
C LEU A 143 -20.84 -7.84 8.67
N ASN A 144 -20.37 -7.54 9.90
CA ASN A 144 -20.23 -8.49 10.99
C ASN A 144 -19.45 -9.76 10.59
N LEU A 145 -18.43 -9.58 9.74
CA LEU A 145 -17.62 -10.69 9.27
C LEU A 145 -16.69 -11.19 10.38
N PRO A 146 -16.45 -12.52 10.46
CA PRO A 146 -15.54 -13.07 11.46
C PRO A 146 -14.11 -12.60 11.19
N ILE A 147 -13.46 -12.04 12.22
CA ILE A 147 -12.11 -11.48 12.15
C ILE A 147 -11.08 -12.49 11.62
N PHE A 148 -11.27 -13.79 11.87
CA PHE A 148 -10.36 -14.84 11.40
C PHE A 148 -10.21 -14.86 9.88
N GLN A 149 -11.28 -14.64 9.12
CA GLN A 149 -11.22 -14.59 7.65
C GLN A 149 -10.49 -13.32 7.17
N LEU A 150 -10.74 -12.20 7.86
CA LEU A 150 -10.16 -10.90 7.55
C LEU A 150 -8.66 -10.82 7.86
N VAL A 151 -8.20 -11.54 8.90
CA VAL A 151 -6.79 -11.67 9.26
C VAL A 151 -5.96 -12.28 8.12
N LEU A 152 -6.52 -13.23 7.34
CA LEU A 152 -5.84 -13.79 6.18
C LEU A 152 -5.58 -12.74 5.09
N ILE A 153 -6.52 -11.81 4.91
CA ILE A 153 -6.37 -10.69 3.96
C ILE A 153 -5.28 -9.73 4.45
N ILE A 154 -5.25 -9.41 5.75
CA ILE A 154 -4.18 -8.58 6.34
C ILE A 154 -2.82 -9.26 6.21
N LEU A 155 -2.75 -10.56 6.48
CA LEU A 155 -1.51 -11.33 6.34
C LEU A 155 -0.99 -11.28 4.90
N ALA A 156 -1.86 -11.51 3.92
CA ALA A 156 -1.50 -11.46 2.51
C ALA A 156 -1.06 -10.04 2.08
N ALA A 157 -1.81 -9.01 2.45
CA ALA A 157 -1.48 -7.62 2.13
C ALA A 157 -0.17 -7.18 2.80
N ALA A 158 0.03 -7.51 4.07
CA ALA A 158 1.26 -7.26 4.80
C ALA A 158 2.44 -7.96 4.11
N ALA A 159 2.34 -9.26 3.84
CA ALA A 159 3.42 -10.00 3.19
C ALA A 159 3.83 -9.39 1.84
N LEU A 160 2.85 -9.03 1.01
CA LEU A 160 3.08 -8.38 -0.28
C LEU A 160 3.75 -7.01 -0.14
N ILE A 161 3.24 -6.15 0.75
CA ILE A 161 3.80 -4.80 0.95
C ILE A 161 5.22 -4.89 1.54
N ILE A 162 5.46 -5.79 2.50
CA ILE A 162 6.78 -5.94 3.14
C ILE A 162 7.79 -6.51 2.15
N TYR A 163 7.38 -7.51 1.37
CA TYR A 163 8.18 -8.02 0.25
C TYR A 163 8.58 -6.89 -0.69
N GLN A 164 7.62 -6.05 -1.08
CA GLN A 164 7.87 -4.91 -1.94
C GLN A 164 8.94 -3.97 -1.36
N ILE A 165 8.84 -3.66 -0.07
CA ILE A 165 9.80 -2.78 0.61
C ILE A 165 11.21 -3.37 0.59
N ILE A 166 11.35 -4.67 0.87
CA ILE A 166 12.64 -5.38 0.84
C ILE A 166 13.24 -5.33 -0.56
N TRP A 167 12.44 -5.68 -1.57
CA TRP A 167 12.90 -5.70 -2.95
C TRP A 167 13.29 -4.31 -3.45
N VAL A 168 12.44 -3.30 -3.23
CA VAL A 168 12.71 -1.91 -3.65
C VAL A 168 13.98 -1.36 -3.00
N ASN A 169 14.23 -1.69 -1.72
CA ASN A 169 15.46 -1.26 -1.02
C ASN A 169 16.69 -2.13 -1.36
N LYS A 170 16.59 -3.01 -2.37
CA LYS A 170 17.66 -3.91 -2.84
C LYS A 170 18.24 -4.79 -1.73
N ILE A 171 17.41 -5.14 -0.74
CA ILE A 171 17.79 -6.06 0.33
C ILE A 171 17.69 -7.48 -0.22
N GLU A 172 18.70 -8.30 0.07
CA GLU A 172 18.72 -9.69 -0.38
C GLU A 172 17.53 -10.48 0.19
N PHE A 173 16.73 -11.10 -0.69
CA PHE A 173 15.49 -11.78 -0.30
C PHE A 173 15.71 -12.89 0.74
N LYS A 174 16.79 -13.67 0.64
CA LYS A 174 17.09 -14.74 1.60
C LYS A 174 17.29 -14.22 3.02
N LYS A 175 17.95 -13.05 3.15
CA LYS A 175 18.14 -12.38 4.44
C LYS A 175 16.86 -11.72 4.94
N GLY A 176 16.04 -11.20 4.02
CA GLY A 176 14.77 -10.53 4.33
C GLY A 176 13.62 -11.47 4.70
N LEU A 177 13.60 -12.73 4.20
CA LEU A 177 12.51 -13.69 4.42
C LEU A 177 12.10 -13.87 5.90
N PRO A 178 13.01 -14.14 6.86
CA PRO A 178 12.61 -14.30 8.26
C PRO A 178 11.98 -13.02 8.82
N TYR A 179 12.46 -11.85 8.40
CA TYR A 179 11.90 -10.58 8.81
C TYR A 179 10.51 -10.32 8.24
N ILE A 180 10.22 -10.78 7.01
CA ILE A 180 8.86 -10.75 6.45
C ILE A 180 7.92 -11.54 7.35
N LEU A 181 8.28 -12.78 7.68
CA LEU A 181 7.43 -13.67 8.48
C LEU A 181 7.19 -13.12 9.89
N ILE A 182 8.25 -12.69 10.58
CA ILE A 182 8.15 -12.11 11.92
C ILE A 182 7.30 -10.83 11.90
N SER A 183 7.55 -9.93 10.94
CA SER A 183 6.78 -8.68 10.83
C SER A 183 5.31 -8.95 10.55
N CYS A 184 5.00 -9.91 9.67
CA CYS A 184 3.63 -10.32 9.39
C CYS A 184 2.94 -10.88 10.63
N LEU A 185 3.62 -11.74 11.40
CA LEU A 185 3.10 -12.34 12.63
C LEU A 185 2.78 -11.26 13.67
N ILE A 186 3.71 -10.33 13.91
CA ILE A 186 3.49 -9.18 14.81
C ILE A 186 2.26 -8.37 14.36
N LEU A 187 2.14 -8.07 13.07
CA LEU A 187 1.03 -7.27 12.55
C LEU A 187 -0.32 -8.01 12.63
N VAL A 188 -0.34 -9.32 12.44
CA VAL A 188 -1.54 -10.14 12.60
C VAL A 188 -1.98 -10.19 14.06
N GLU A 189 -1.05 -10.40 15.00
CA GLU A 189 -1.36 -10.39 16.43
C GLU A 189 -1.89 -9.02 16.88
N LEU A 190 -1.24 -7.93 16.44
CA LEU A 190 -1.71 -6.58 16.71
C LEU A 190 -3.07 -6.30 16.07
N CYS A 191 -3.29 -6.77 14.84
CA CYS A 191 -4.59 -6.66 14.18
C CYS A 191 -5.69 -7.29 15.02
N TRP A 192 -5.44 -8.52 15.49
CA TRP A 192 -6.36 -9.26 16.33
C TRP A 192 -6.61 -8.52 17.65
N ALA A 193 -5.55 -8.08 18.33
CA ALA A 193 -5.67 -7.34 19.59
C ALA A 193 -6.50 -6.05 19.45
N ILE A 194 -6.25 -5.27 18.39
CA ILE A 194 -6.98 -4.03 18.10
C ILE A 194 -8.45 -4.32 17.77
N SER A 195 -8.78 -5.48 17.18
CA SER A 195 -10.17 -5.83 16.84
C SER A 195 -11.09 -5.98 18.05
N PHE A 196 -10.54 -6.16 19.25
CA PHE A 196 -11.31 -6.22 20.50
C PHE A 196 -11.55 -4.83 21.13
N LEU A 197 -10.89 -3.79 20.63
CA LEU A 197 -11.06 -2.44 21.16
C LEU A 197 -12.28 -1.77 20.52
N PRO A 198 -13.05 -0.97 21.28
CA PRO A 198 -14.29 -0.33 20.79
C PRO A 198 -13.99 0.92 19.94
N PHE A 199 -13.15 0.75 18.93
CA PHE A 199 -12.72 1.83 18.04
C PHE A 199 -13.53 1.85 16.75
N ASN A 200 -13.68 3.06 16.19
CA ASN A 200 -14.09 3.21 14.81
C ASN A 200 -13.02 2.60 13.88
N TYR A 201 -13.45 2.01 12.75
CA TYR A 201 -12.58 1.38 11.76
C TYR A 201 -11.41 2.25 11.29
N ASN A 202 -11.59 3.58 11.19
CA ASN A 202 -10.51 4.51 10.84
C ASN A 202 -9.42 4.57 11.91
N ILE A 203 -9.81 4.60 13.18
CA ILE A 203 -8.88 4.64 14.31
C ILE A 203 -8.13 3.31 14.41
N SER A 204 -8.85 2.18 14.31
CA SER A 204 -8.25 0.85 14.30
C SER A 204 -7.24 0.68 13.17
N GLY A 205 -7.62 1.08 11.94
CA GLY A 205 -6.75 1.02 10.78
C GLY A 205 -5.50 1.90 10.93
N LEU A 206 -5.65 3.12 11.47
CA LEU A 206 -4.53 4.03 11.69
C LEU A 206 -3.59 3.54 12.79
N CYS A 207 -4.12 2.99 13.88
CA CYS A 207 -3.34 2.36 14.94
C CYS A 207 -2.48 1.23 14.37
N LEU A 208 -3.08 0.34 13.58
CA LEU A 208 -2.35 -0.77 12.96
C LEU A 208 -1.31 -0.27 11.95
N ALA A 209 -1.61 0.79 11.19
CA ALA A 209 -0.67 1.41 10.26
C ALA A 209 0.53 2.09 10.94
N ILE A 210 0.35 2.66 12.14
CA ILE A 210 1.47 3.19 12.93
C ILE A 210 2.35 2.05 13.45
N CYS A 211 1.75 0.96 13.90
CA CYS A 211 2.48 -0.25 14.26
C CYS A 211 3.27 -0.79 13.06
N PHE A 212 2.66 -0.85 11.87
CA PHE A 212 3.34 -1.18 10.63
C PHE A 212 4.52 -0.25 10.35
N TYR A 213 4.35 1.06 10.47
CA TYR A 213 5.43 2.02 10.30
C TYR A 213 6.62 1.74 11.22
N MET A 214 6.36 1.47 12.51
CA MET A 214 7.41 1.13 13.48
C MET A 214 8.13 -0.17 13.10
N VAL A 215 7.39 -1.24 12.86
CA VAL A 215 7.94 -2.57 12.52
C VAL A 215 8.81 -2.48 11.27
N ILE A 216 8.33 -1.82 10.22
CA ILE A 216 9.05 -1.69 8.96
C ILE A 216 10.24 -0.76 9.05
N GLY A 217 10.12 0.35 9.80
CA GLY A 217 11.24 1.24 10.09
C GLY A 217 12.39 0.50 10.75
N LEU A 218 12.11 -0.27 11.81
CA LEU A 218 13.11 -1.07 12.53
C LEU A 218 13.69 -2.17 11.65
N MET A 219 12.83 -2.94 10.99
CA MET A 219 13.21 -4.03 10.08
C MET A 219 14.17 -3.53 8.99
N LYS A 220 13.79 -2.46 8.29
CA LYS A 220 14.58 -1.90 7.19
C LYS A 220 15.94 -1.39 7.67
N ASN A 221 15.99 -0.71 8.81
CA ASN A 221 17.26 -0.21 9.33
C ASN A 221 18.17 -1.33 9.82
N GLN A 222 17.62 -2.40 10.40
CA GLN A 222 18.38 -3.58 10.78
C GLN A 222 18.96 -4.28 9.55
N LEU A 223 18.16 -4.50 8.51
CA LEU A 223 18.60 -5.18 7.28
C LEU A 223 19.60 -4.38 6.43
N LEU A 224 19.68 -3.07 6.64
CA LEU A 224 20.64 -2.18 5.97
C LEU A 224 21.88 -1.87 6.83
N ASP A 225 22.10 -2.62 7.92
CA ASP A 225 23.19 -2.42 8.90
C ASP A 225 23.29 -0.97 9.39
N LYS A 226 22.11 -0.37 9.54
CA LYS A 226 21.87 1.05 9.76
C LYS A 226 21.07 1.25 11.05
N LEU A 227 21.02 0.25 11.92
CA LEU A 227 20.30 0.30 13.17
C LEU A 227 21.20 0.85 14.27
N ASP A 228 20.86 2.04 14.72
CA ASP A 228 21.46 2.73 15.85
C ASP A 228 20.39 3.01 16.91
N ALA A 229 20.83 3.10 18.18
CA ALA A 229 19.93 3.34 19.31
C ALA A 229 19.10 4.62 19.12
N THR A 230 19.64 5.62 18.43
CA THR A 230 18.94 6.87 18.10
C THR A 230 17.77 6.62 17.15
N ARG A 231 17.96 5.86 16.07
CA ARG A 231 16.86 5.50 15.15
C ARG A 231 15.80 4.65 15.83
N VAL A 232 16.20 3.67 16.63
CA VAL A 232 15.25 2.84 17.41
C VAL A 232 14.38 3.73 18.29
N LYS A 233 15.00 4.62 19.08
CA LYS A 233 14.29 5.58 19.93
C LYS A 233 13.37 6.48 19.10
N MET A 234 13.82 6.96 17.94
CA MET A 234 13.03 7.83 17.08
C MET A 234 11.75 7.13 16.58
N TYR A 235 11.84 5.90 16.06
CA TYR A 235 10.66 5.16 15.61
C TYR A 235 9.69 4.86 16.75
N LEU A 236 10.20 4.47 17.91
CA LEU A 236 9.37 4.18 19.09
C LEU A 236 8.70 5.45 19.63
N ILE A 237 9.43 6.56 19.80
CA ILE A 237 8.87 7.81 20.30
C ILE A 237 7.82 8.35 19.33
N ILE A 238 8.14 8.44 18.03
CA ILE A 238 7.19 8.95 17.03
C ILE A 238 5.96 8.06 16.97
N GLY A 239 6.13 6.73 16.96
CA GLY A 239 5.01 5.79 16.94
C GLY A 239 4.15 5.87 18.20
N SER A 240 4.76 5.88 19.39
CA SER A 240 4.04 6.00 20.66
C SER A 240 3.31 7.33 20.81
N VAL A 241 3.95 8.45 20.44
CA VAL A 241 3.30 9.78 20.46
C VAL A 241 2.14 9.82 19.47
N SER A 242 2.31 9.26 18.27
CA SER A 242 1.24 9.21 17.27
C SER A 242 0.06 8.38 17.75
N LEU A 243 0.32 7.18 18.31
CA LEU A 243 -0.71 6.34 18.91
C LEU A 243 -1.41 7.06 20.05
N PHE A 244 -0.67 7.70 20.95
CA PHE A 244 -1.24 8.45 22.07
C PHE A 244 -2.16 9.57 21.59
N LEU A 245 -1.74 10.38 20.61
CA LEU A 245 -2.55 11.46 20.06
C LEU A 245 -3.86 10.93 19.43
N ILE A 246 -3.80 9.84 18.68
CA ILE A 246 -4.98 9.25 18.04
C ILE A 246 -5.93 8.67 19.08
N LEU A 247 -5.41 7.93 20.07
CA LEU A 247 -6.22 7.33 21.13
C LEU A 247 -6.82 8.39 22.05
N PHE A 248 -6.14 9.52 22.24
CA PHE A 248 -6.65 10.64 23.03
C PHE A 248 -7.73 11.44 22.29
N THR A 249 -7.61 11.57 20.97
CA THR A 249 -8.59 12.26 20.11
C THR A 249 -9.73 11.34 19.66
N ALA A 250 -9.60 10.03 19.88
CA ALA A 250 -10.62 9.05 19.60
C ALA A 250 -11.90 9.42 20.35
N LYS A 251 -13.00 9.58 19.62
CA LYS A 251 -14.33 9.52 20.21
C LYS A 251 -14.60 8.05 20.50
N TRP A 252 -14.41 7.68 21.76
CA TRP A 252 -14.81 6.38 22.30
C TRP A 252 -16.32 6.24 22.10
N LEU A 253 -16.73 5.13 21.49
CA LEU A 253 -18.14 4.77 21.30
C LEU A 253 -18.77 4.36 22.63
#